data_AF-A0A354Y223-F1
#
_entry.id   AF-A0A354Y223-F1
#
_cell.length_a   1.000
_cell.length_b   1.000
_cell.length_c   1.000
_cell.angle_alpha   90.00
_cell.angle_beta   90.00
_cell.angle_gamma   90.00
#
_symmetry.space_group_name_H-M   'P 1'
#
loop_
_entity.id
_entity.type
_entity.pdbx_description
1 polymer ?
#
loop_
_entity_poly.entity_id
_entity_poly.type
_entity_poly.pdbx_seq_one_letter_code
_entity_poly.pdbx_strand_id
1 'polypeptide(L)'
;MKKYLSILTAILLATGALMAQLPQGRTSATIIADALAQLPADNQTQYNRTMTDLVSTGEQGLLDLIGRMNPPGNRSNEALDYAISGWTNFVANDDAKRALAANAFGKALNQSLDNEVKAFVIRQLGQIGTDNNVETLSAFLKDSHLSAPAVQALASIGSEKANQAIVAALSGNAPDAVKFNIVNALTQTGYSQAEPALLSTLSQNPSAELSNALLTALGSLGSRNALIPLKNAAQKVNYSYQLNNNATASYLSLLKRLTHTDVKLVEKEANGLLNFAIKQNRSDLKVAAAGLLLAIPSTDKNKLLNSALKDGDIAYLAR
;
A
#
# COMPACT_ATOMS: atom_id res chain seq x y z
N MET A 1 23.33 0.03 80.47
CA MET A 1 21.97 -0.04 81.07
C MET A 1 20.98 0.06 79.92
N LYS A 2 20.47 -1.09 79.44
CA LYS A 2 19.06 -1.51 79.58
C LYS A 2 18.04 -0.49 79.02
N LYS A 3 17.36 -0.96 77.96
CA LYS A 3 15.94 -0.74 77.60
C LYS A 3 15.50 0.63 77.06
N TYR A 4 15.46 0.74 75.73
CA TYR A 4 14.36 1.29 74.90
C TYR A 4 14.56 0.69 73.49
N LEU A 5 14.13 -0.53 73.18
CA LEU A 5 12.77 -0.97 72.89
C LEU A 5 11.97 0.02 72.02
N SER A 6 12.01 -0.27 70.72
CA SER A 6 10.90 -0.19 69.76
C SER A 6 10.52 1.16 69.14
N ILE A 7 10.22 1.05 67.84
CA ILE A 7 9.48 1.99 66.97
C ILE A 7 10.39 2.94 66.16
N LEU A 8 10.98 2.45 65.07
CA LEU A 8 10.95 3.07 63.73
C LEU A 8 11.70 2.17 62.72
N THR A 9 11.15 1.01 62.41
CA THR A 9 11.66 0.14 61.33
C THR A 9 10.48 -0.52 60.62
N ALA A 10 9.53 0.30 60.22
CA ALA A 10 8.41 -0.07 59.38
C ALA A 10 8.01 1.16 58.58
N ILE A 11 8.33 1.15 57.28
CA ILE A 11 7.58 1.65 56.12
C ILE A 11 8.59 1.59 54.95
N LEU A 12 8.52 0.56 54.11
CA LEU A 12 7.76 0.53 52.84
C LEU A 12 8.22 1.68 51.92
N LEU A 13 8.79 1.47 50.74
CA LEU A 13 8.45 0.51 49.71
C LEU A 13 9.69 0.24 48.86
N ALA A 14 9.98 -1.04 48.68
CA ALA A 14 10.77 -1.52 47.56
C ALA A 14 10.13 -0.99 46.26
N THR A 15 10.91 -0.29 45.46
CA THR A 15 10.66 -0.07 44.04
C THR A 15 10.79 -1.42 43.33
N GLY A 16 9.79 -2.28 43.54
CA GLY A 16 9.60 -3.49 42.76
C GLY A 16 9.26 -3.05 41.35
N ALA A 17 10.20 -3.29 40.42
CA ALA A 17 9.85 -3.40 39.02
C ALA A 17 8.65 -4.34 38.91
N LEU A 18 7.56 -3.85 38.33
CA LEU A 18 6.44 -4.66 37.88
C LEU A 18 6.93 -5.53 36.70
N MET A 19 7.77 -6.52 37.01
CA MET A 19 7.96 -7.67 36.15
C MET A 19 6.69 -8.49 36.32
N ALA A 20 5.92 -8.62 35.25
CA ALA A 20 4.85 -9.59 35.18
C ALA A 20 5.43 -10.97 35.55
N GLN A 21 5.17 -11.43 36.77
CA GLN A 21 5.61 -12.74 37.22
C GLN A 21 4.84 -13.78 36.44
N LEU A 22 5.50 -14.38 35.43
CA LEU A 22 5.06 -15.60 34.79
C LEU A 22 4.80 -16.66 35.89
N PRO A 23 3.79 -17.54 35.74
CA PRO A 23 3.54 -18.62 36.71
C PRO A 23 4.82 -19.42 36.96
N GLN A 24 5.11 -19.74 38.23
CA GLN A 24 6.31 -20.46 38.68
C GLN A 24 6.65 -21.62 37.73
N GLY A 25 7.77 -21.50 36.99
CA GLY A 25 8.35 -22.56 36.17
C GLY A 25 8.19 -22.46 34.65
N ARG A 26 7.42 -21.51 34.09
CA ARG A 26 7.34 -21.34 32.62
C ARG A 26 8.44 -20.39 32.12
N THR A 27 9.25 -20.86 31.18
CA THR A 27 10.22 -20.06 30.41
C THR A 27 9.63 -19.65 29.07
N SER A 28 10.17 -18.60 28.42
CA SER A 28 9.74 -18.22 27.06
C SER A 28 9.83 -19.39 26.07
N ALA A 29 10.85 -20.24 26.18
CA ALA A 29 11.02 -21.42 25.34
C ALA A 29 9.89 -22.44 25.53
N THR A 30 9.47 -22.70 26.77
CA THR A 30 8.34 -23.61 27.04
C THR A 30 7.02 -23.03 26.57
N ILE A 31 6.81 -21.72 26.72
CA ILE A 31 5.60 -21.03 26.23
C ILE A 31 5.49 -21.14 24.71
N ILE A 32 6.58 -20.88 24.00
CA ILE A 32 6.62 -20.97 22.53
C ILE A 32 6.37 -22.40 22.07
N ALA A 33 7.00 -23.40 22.70
CA ALA A 33 6.78 -24.80 22.35
C ALA A 33 5.31 -25.24 22.55
N ASP A 34 4.73 -24.87 23.69
CA ASP A 34 3.31 -25.17 23.99
C ASP A 34 2.37 -24.48 23.00
N ALA A 35 2.65 -23.22 22.65
CA ALA A 35 1.85 -22.46 21.70
C ALA A 35 1.91 -23.08 20.30
N LEU A 36 3.10 -23.45 19.81
CA LEU A 36 3.26 -24.07 18.49
C LEU A 36 2.58 -25.44 18.40
N ALA A 37 2.51 -26.19 19.50
CA ALA A 37 1.78 -27.47 19.54
C ALA A 37 0.25 -27.29 19.54
N GLN A 38 -0.25 -26.11 19.87
CA GLN A 38 -1.68 -25.79 19.99
C GLN A 38 -2.21 -24.94 18.83
N LEU A 39 -1.37 -24.63 17.84
CA LEU A 39 -1.73 -23.82 16.69
C LEU A 39 -1.83 -24.68 15.42
N PRO A 40 -2.86 -24.48 14.58
CA PRO A 40 -3.97 -23.53 14.75
C PRO A 40 -4.90 -23.88 15.92
N ALA A 41 -5.47 -22.85 16.56
CA ALA A 41 -6.36 -23.03 17.70
C ALA A 41 -7.76 -23.50 17.24
N ASP A 42 -8.37 -24.41 18.01
CA ASP A 42 -9.69 -24.99 17.68
C ASP A 42 -10.84 -24.00 17.89
N ASN A 43 -10.65 -23.02 18.77
CA ASN A 43 -11.67 -22.04 19.12
C ASN A 43 -11.07 -20.72 19.64
N GLN A 44 -11.92 -19.69 19.74
CA GLN A 44 -11.53 -18.35 20.16
C GLN A 44 -10.93 -18.29 21.58
N THR A 45 -11.43 -19.10 22.51
CA THR A 45 -10.92 -19.11 23.90
C THR A 45 -9.50 -19.65 23.95
N GLN A 46 -9.23 -20.74 23.21
CA GLN A 46 -7.88 -21.26 23.06
C GLN A 46 -6.97 -20.25 22.36
N TYR A 47 -7.42 -19.67 21.23
CA TYR A 47 -6.68 -18.64 20.52
C TYR A 47 -6.28 -17.48 21.44
N ASN A 48 -7.22 -16.89 22.17
CA ASN A 48 -6.96 -15.75 23.05
C ASN A 48 -5.95 -16.08 24.15
N ARG A 49 -6.05 -17.29 24.75
CA ARG A 49 -5.09 -17.76 25.75
C ARG A 49 -3.71 -17.97 25.14
N THR A 50 -3.61 -18.67 24.01
CA THR A 50 -2.34 -18.93 23.32
C THR A 50 -1.66 -17.62 22.90
N MET A 51 -2.41 -16.64 22.38
CA MET A 51 -1.86 -15.33 22.02
C MET A 51 -1.48 -14.50 23.25
N THR A 52 -2.23 -14.58 24.35
CA THR A 52 -1.84 -13.94 25.62
C THR A 52 -0.52 -14.50 26.14
N ASP A 53 -0.39 -15.82 26.14
CA ASP A 53 0.84 -16.51 26.56
C ASP A 53 2.01 -16.12 25.65
N LEU A 54 1.84 -16.20 24.33
CA LEU A 54 2.87 -15.79 23.37
C LEU A 54 3.29 -14.34 23.60
N VAL A 55 2.36 -13.40 23.63
CA VAL A 55 2.66 -11.96 23.80
C VAL A 55 3.36 -11.66 25.12
N SER A 56 3.12 -12.46 26.18
CA SER A 56 3.83 -12.32 27.46
C SER A 56 5.34 -12.59 27.36
N THR A 57 5.81 -13.27 26.32
CA THR A 57 7.24 -13.53 26.07
C THR A 57 7.99 -12.30 25.54
N GLY A 58 7.27 -11.24 25.17
CA GLY A 58 7.83 -9.97 24.74
C GLY A 58 8.61 -10.03 23.42
N GLU A 59 9.46 -9.03 23.20
CA GLU A 59 10.23 -8.87 21.95
C GLU A 59 11.05 -10.13 21.62
N GLN A 60 11.70 -10.71 22.63
CA GLN A 60 12.58 -11.86 22.43
C GLN A 60 11.83 -13.11 21.97
N GLY A 61 10.59 -13.33 22.44
CA GLY A 61 9.82 -14.48 21.98
C GLY A 61 9.34 -14.34 20.54
N LEU A 62 8.98 -13.12 20.10
CA LEU A 62 8.65 -12.86 18.70
C LEU A 62 9.89 -13.02 17.80
N LEU A 63 11.06 -12.54 18.23
CA LEU A 63 12.32 -12.77 17.51
C LEU A 63 12.68 -14.26 17.42
N ASP A 64 12.48 -15.03 18.49
CA ASP A 64 12.71 -16.49 18.50
C ASP A 64 11.75 -17.21 17.53
N LEU A 65 10.45 -16.86 17.52
CA LEU A 65 9.50 -17.39 16.54
C LEU A 65 9.94 -17.12 15.10
N ILE A 66 10.36 -15.89 14.79
CA ILE A 66 10.83 -15.53 13.44
C ILE A 66 12.13 -16.29 13.10
N GLY A 67 13.06 -16.39 14.04
CA GLY A 67 14.33 -17.12 13.85
C GLY A 67 14.16 -18.62 13.65
N ARG A 68 13.03 -19.20 14.07
CA ARG A 68 12.68 -20.61 13.84
C ARG A 68 12.04 -20.86 12.47
N MET A 69 11.69 -19.81 11.72
CA MET A 69 11.09 -19.97 10.40
C MET A 69 12.07 -20.63 9.43
N ASN A 70 11.54 -21.56 8.67
CA ASN A 70 12.29 -22.28 7.65
C ASN A 70 12.23 -21.49 6.34
N PRO A 71 13.34 -21.43 5.58
CA PRO A 71 13.29 -21.05 4.17
C PRO A 71 12.33 -21.95 3.39
N PRO A 72 11.86 -21.52 2.20
CA PRO A 72 11.03 -22.35 1.32
C PRO A 72 11.66 -23.73 1.09
N GLY A 73 10.86 -24.78 1.20
CA GLY A 73 11.32 -26.16 1.04
C GLY A 73 10.41 -27.16 1.76
N ASN A 74 10.98 -28.26 2.23
CA ASN A 74 10.23 -29.41 2.76
C ASN A 74 9.83 -29.29 4.24
N ARG A 75 10.17 -28.17 4.91
CA ARG A 75 9.82 -27.95 6.32
C ARG A 75 8.67 -26.95 6.40
N SER A 76 7.58 -27.34 7.06
CA SER A 76 6.41 -26.49 7.21
C SER A 76 6.68 -25.35 8.19
N ASN A 77 6.13 -24.18 7.88
CA ASN A 77 6.04 -23.03 8.79
C ASN A 77 4.62 -22.83 9.34
N GLU A 78 3.66 -23.72 9.08
CA GLU A 78 2.24 -23.50 9.40
C GLU A 78 1.99 -23.01 10.83
N ALA A 79 2.50 -23.71 11.84
CA ALA A 79 2.35 -23.31 13.24
C ALA A 79 3.04 -21.96 13.56
N LEU A 80 4.18 -21.68 12.91
CA LEU A 80 4.89 -20.40 13.05
C LEU A 80 4.12 -19.26 12.37
N ASP A 81 3.53 -19.51 11.20
CA ASP A 81 2.71 -18.56 10.47
C ASP A 81 1.46 -18.18 11.28
N TYR A 82 0.80 -19.17 11.88
CA TYR A 82 -0.32 -18.95 12.80
C TYR A 82 0.11 -18.20 14.07
N ALA A 83 1.26 -18.54 14.65
CA ALA A 83 1.76 -17.88 15.86
C ALA A 83 2.08 -16.41 15.59
N ILE A 84 2.83 -16.11 14.54
CA ILE A 84 3.27 -14.76 14.22
C ILE A 84 2.11 -13.91 13.72
N SER A 85 1.28 -14.42 12.80
CA SER A 85 0.11 -13.67 12.31
C SER A 85 -0.94 -13.47 13.39
N GLY A 86 -1.14 -14.48 14.25
CA GLY A 86 -2.01 -14.38 15.42
C GLY A 86 -1.51 -13.32 16.39
N TRP A 87 -0.21 -13.29 16.67
CA TRP A 87 0.42 -12.27 17.50
C TRP A 87 0.16 -10.87 16.93
N THR A 88 0.46 -10.64 15.64
CA THR A 88 0.23 -9.36 14.95
C THR A 88 -1.21 -8.87 15.12
N ASN A 89 -2.18 -9.74 14.83
CA ASN A 89 -3.60 -9.41 14.94
C ASN A 89 -4.05 -9.14 16.39
N PHE A 90 -3.55 -9.94 17.33
CA PHE A 90 -3.92 -9.84 18.74
C PHE A 90 -3.45 -8.53 19.37
N VAL A 91 -2.29 -8.00 18.95
CA VAL A 91 -1.74 -6.74 19.48
C VAL A 91 -2.17 -5.49 18.72
N ALA A 92 -2.82 -5.62 17.55
CA ALA A 92 -3.08 -4.50 16.64
C ALA A 92 -3.82 -3.30 17.30
N ASN A 93 -4.71 -3.58 18.25
CA ASN A 93 -5.52 -2.58 18.95
C ASN A 93 -4.95 -2.13 20.31
N ASP A 94 -3.75 -2.59 20.69
CA ASP A 94 -3.04 -2.18 21.91
C ASP A 94 -1.77 -1.43 21.52
N ASP A 95 -1.75 -0.11 21.65
CA ASP A 95 -0.67 0.75 21.13
C ASP A 95 0.73 0.33 21.62
N ALA A 96 0.85 -0.02 22.90
CA ALA A 96 2.14 -0.39 23.48
C ALA A 96 2.63 -1.74 22.96
N LYS A 97 1.75 -2.75 22.93
CA LYS A 97 2.10 -4.08 22.42
C LYS A 97 2.30 -4.06 20.90
N ARG A 98 1.51 -3.28 20.17
CA ARG A 98 1.65 -3.04 18.73
C ARG A 98 3.02 -2.45 18.41
N ALA A 99 3.41 -1.39 19.11
CA ALA A 99 4.71 -0.74 18.91
C ALA A 99 5.87 -1.69 19.23
N LEU A 100 5.77 -2.47 20.30
CA LEU A 100 6.77 -3.49 20.64
C LEU A 100 6.90 -4.54 19.54
N ALA A 101 5.79 -5.08 19.03
CA ALA A 101 5.79 -6.07 17.95
C ALA A 101 6.35 -5.48 16.64
N ALA A 102 5.94 -4.27 16.27
CA ALA A 102 6.45 -3.58 15.08
C ALA A 102 7.97 -3.35 15.15
N ASN A 103 8.48 -2.96 16.32
CA ASN A 103 9.93 -2.81 16.54
C ASN A 103 10.66 -4.16 16.48
N ALA A 104 10.07 -5.22 17.03
CA ALA A 104 10.62 -6.57 16.94
C ALA A 104 10.72 -7.06 15.49
N PHE A 105 9.68 -6.83 14.67
CA PHE A 105 9.74 -7.12 13.23
C PHE A 105 10.83 -6.31 12.53
N GLY A 106 10.94 -5.01 12.82
CA GLY A 106 12.01 -4.18 12.26
C GLY A 106 13.40 -4.68 12.64
N LYS A 107 13.59 -5.14 13.87
CA LYS A 107 14.84 -5.74 14.34
C LYS A 107 15.14 -7.09 13.68
N ALA A 108 14.12 -7.93 13.48
CA ALA A 108 14.27 -9.19 12.75
C ALA A 108 14.73 -8.97 11.29
N LEU A 109 14.28 -7.91 10.63
CA LEU A 109 14.68 -7.59 9.25
C LEU A 109 16.18 -7.26 9.10
N ASN A 110 16.86 -6.88 10.18
CA ASN A 110 18.32 -6.69 10.21
C ASN A 110 19.11 -7.99 10.41
N GLN A 111 18.43 -9.11 10.66
CA GLN A 111 19.06 -10.42 10.81
C GLN A 111 19.26 -11.11 9.45
N SER A 112 20.15 -12.11 9.44
CA SER A 112 20.36 -12.97 8.27
C SER A 112 19.19 -13.96 8.15
N LEU A 113 18.12 -13.51 7.48
CA LEU A 113 16.93 -14.30 7.17
C LEU A 113 16.82 -14.50 5.66
N ASP A 114 16.21 -15.61 5.26
CA ASP A 114 15.81 -15.88 3.88
C ASP A 114 14.84 -14.80 3.36
N ASN A 115 14.87 -14.53 2.06
CA ASN A 115 14.05 -13.48 1.46
C ASN A 115 12.54 -13.74 1.61
N GLU A 116 12.08 -14.98 1.60
CA GLU A 116 10.66 -15.27 1.83
C GLU A 116 10.25 -15.05 3.28
N VAL A 117 11.14 -15.37 4.23
CA VAL A 117 10.94 -15.05 5.65
C VAL A 117 10.91 -13.54 5.86
N LYS A 118 11.84 -12.79 5.24
CA LYS A 118 11.82 -11.32 5.26
C LYS A 118 10.54 -10.76 4.65
N ALA A 119 10.10 -11.29 3.50
CA ALA A 119 8.86 -10.86 2.86
C ALA A 119 7.65 -11.09 3.76
N PHE A 120 7.58 -12.23 4.46
CA PHE A 120 6.55 -12.48 5.47
C PHE A 120 6.61 -11.47 6.61
N VAL A 121 7.79 -11.25 7.20
CA VAL A 121 7.98 -10.27 8.29
C VAL A 121 7.60 -8.86 7.87
N ILE A 122 7.95 -8.43 6.64
CA ILE A 122 7.54 -7.14 6.08
C ILE A 122 6.03 -7.03 5.96
N ARG A 123 5.33 -8.09 5.51
CA ARG A 123 3.87 -8.12 5.44
C ARG A 123 3.23 -7.98 6.82
N GLN A 124 3.76 -8.67 7.84
CA GLN A 124 3.30 -8.52 9.22
C GLN A 124 3.53 -7.10 9.74
N LEU A 125 4.71 -6.54 9.48
CA LEU A 125 5.01 -5.15 9.84
C LEU A 125 4.09 -4.16 9.13
N GLY A 126 3.69 -4.42 7.88
CA GLY A 126 2.73 -3.58 7.15
C GLY A 126 1.32 -3.53 7.76
N GLN A 127 0.93 -4.53 8.56
CA GLN A 127 -0.39 -4.55 9.22
C GLN A 127 -0.45 -3.69 10.48
N ILE A 128 0.68 -3.51 11.16
CA ILE A 128 0.74 -2.86 12.49
C ILE A 128 1.75 -1.72 12.62
N GLY A 129 2.57 -1.53 11.59
CA GLY A 129 3.63 -0.53 11.56
C GLY A 129 3.08 0.89 11.49
N THR A 130 3.93 1.84 11.88
CA THR A 130 3.63 3.28 11.84
C THR A 130 4.80 4.05 11.22
N ASP A 131 4.78 5.37 11.30
CA ASP A 131 5.88 6.25 10.87
C ASP A 131 7.25 5.92 11.46
N ASN A 132 7.26 5.24 12.60
CA ASN A 132 8.48 4.76 13.24
C ASN A 132 9.17 3.66 12.43
N ASN A 133 8.42 2.92 11.62
CA ASN A 133 8.91 1.78 10.84
C ASN A 133 9.22 2.14 9.37
N VAL A 134 8.87 3.36 8.93
CA VAL A 134 9.04 3.79 7.54
C VAL A 134 10.48 3.67 7.08
N GLU A 135 11.46 4.09 7.89
CA GLU A 135 12.88 4.02 7.51
C GLU A 135 13.36 2.57 7.35
N THR A 136 12.91 1.68 8.25
CA THR A 136 13.24 0.25 8.17
C THR A 136 12.67 -0.37 6.89
N LEU A 137 11.41 -0.09 6.56
CA LEU A 137 10.77 -0.58 5.33
C LEU A 137 11.39 0.04 4.07
N SER A 138 11.82 1.30 4.14
CA SER A 138 12.41 2.03 3.02
C SER A 138 13.71 1.40 2.52
N ALA A 139 14.46 0.74 3.40
CA ALA A 139 15.69 0.03 3.04
C ALA A 139 15.47 -1.07 1.98
N PHE A 140 14.25 -1.59 1.86
CA PHE A 140 13.90 -2.70 0.97
C PHE A 140 13.22 -2.25 -0.34
N LEU A 141 12.94 -0.95 -0.52
CA LEU A 141 12.17 -0.47 -1.68
C LEU A 141 12.88 -0.65 -3.03
N LYS A 142 14.20 -0.79 -3.02
CA LYS A 142 15.02 -0.98 -4.22
C LYS A 142 15.52 -2.43 -4.38
N ASP A 143 15.14 -3.31 -3.45
CA ASP A 143 15.50 -4.73 -3.48
C ASP A 143 14.61 -5.49 -4.48
N SER A 144 15.23 -6.30 -5.34
CA SER A 144 14.51 -7.02 -6.39
C SER A 144 13.54 -8.09 -5.86
N HIS A 145 13.81 -8.65 -4.69
CA HIS A 145 12.96 -9.65 -4.05
C HIS A 145 11.98 -9.03 -3.04
N LEU A 146 12.39 -7.95 -2.37
CA LEU A 146 11.66 -7.39 -1.23
C LEU A 146 10.91 -6.08 -1.53
N SER A 147 11.09 -5.48 -2.72
CA SER A 147 10.40 -4.23 -3.07
C SER A 147 8.89 -4.34 -3.04
N ALA A 148 8.32 -5.43 -3.56
CA ALA A 148 6.87 -5.63 -3.57
C ALA A 148 6.24 -5.66 -2.16
N PRO A 149 6.69 -6.51 -1.22
CA PRO A 149 6.15 -6.48 0.14
C PRO A 149 6.49 -5.16 0.86
N ALA A 150 7.67 -4.57 0.64
CA ALA A 150 8.08 -3.34 1.32
C ALA A 150 7.21 -2.14 0.91
N VAL A 151 6.97 -1.97 -0.39
CA VAL A 151 6.14 -0.88 -0.88
C VAL A 151 4.69 -1.07 -0.45
N GLN A 152 4.19 -2.31 -0.44
CA GLN A 152 2.84 -2.59 0.04
C GLN A 152 2.69 -2.27 1.52
N ALA A 153 3.69 -2.60 2.34
CA ALA A 153 3.70 -2.28 3.77
C ALA A 153 3.69 -0.76 4.00
N LEU A 154 4.49 0.01 3.26
CA LEU A 154 4.45 1.48 3.33
C LEU A 154 3.10 2.04 2.85
N ALA A 155 2.51 1.46 1.79
CA ALA A 155 1.18 1.86 1.32
C ALA A 155 0.10 1.58 2.37
N SER A 156 0.20 0.47 3.11
CA SER A 156 -0.68 0.15 4.24
C SER A 156 -0.52 1.11 5.41
N ILE A 157 0.70 1.59 5.69
CA ILE A 157 0.93 2.65 6.69
C ILE A 157 0.24 3.96 6.23
N GLY A 158 0.31 4.28 4.94
CA GLY A 158 -0.51 5.32 4.31
C GLY A 158 -0.24 6.76 4.78
N SER A 159 0.79 6.98 5.59
CA SER A 159 1.15 8.30 6.09
C SER A 159 1.87 9.15 5.05
N GLU A 160 1.95 10.46 5.30
CA GLU A 160 2.72 11.37 4.48
C GLU A 160 4.19 10.94 4.38
N LYS A 161 4.79 10.55 5.52
CA LYS A 161 6.18 10.07 5.57
C LYS A 161 6.38 8.80 4.73
N ALA A 162 5.44 7.85 4.80
CA ALA A 162 5.48 6.63 4.01
C ALA A 162 5.37 6.92 2.51
N ASN A 163 4.41 7.76 2.11
CA ASN A 163 4.23 8.16 0.71
C ASN A 163 5.46 8.88 0.14
N GLN A 164 6.07 9.80 0.91
CA GLN A 164 7.31 10.47 0.52
C GLN A 164 8.46 9.48 0.31
N ALA A 165 8.59 8.45 1.16
CA ALA A 165 9.59 7.41 0.99
C ALA A 165 9.36 6.59 -0.30
N ILE A 166 8.11 6.25 -0.62
CA ILE A 166 7.75 5.57 -1.87
C ILE A 166 8.11 6.44 -3.09
N VAL A 167 7.78 7.73 -3.07
CA VAL A 167 8.15 8.66 -4.16
C VAL A 167 9.66 8.80 -4.32
N ALA A 168 10.40 8.90 -3.22
CA ALA A 168 11.86 8.97 -3.24
C ALA A 168 12.47 7.69 -3.85
N ALA A 169 11.87 6.53 -3.62
CA ALA A 169 12.34 5.27 -4.19
C ALA A 169 12.11 5.15 -5.70
N LEU A 170 11.08 5.82 -6.24
CA LEU A 170 10.85 5.89 -7.69
C LEU A 170 12.01 6.59 -8.41
N SER A 171 12.66 7.52 -7.72
CA SER A 171 13.80 8.26 -8.23
C SER A 171 15.08 7.40 -8.20
N GLY A 172 15.67 7.17 -9.38
CA GLY A 172 16.97 6.52 -9.54
C GLY A 172 16.98 5.34 -10.54
N ASN A 173 18.09 4.60 -10.53
CA ASN A 173 18.39 3.53 -11.48
C ASN A 173 17.81 2.16 -11.06
N ALA A 174 16.64 2.16 -10.41
CA ALA A 174 15.96 0.91 -10.07
C ALA A 174 15.47 0.19 -11.35
N PRO A 175 15.49 -1.16 -11.38
CA PRO A 175 14.89 -1.93 -12.47
C PRO A 175 13.40 -1.61 -12.66
N ASP A 176 12.90 -1.75 -13.88
CA ASP A 176 11.49 -1.46 -14.20
C ASP A 176 10.50 -2.27 -13.37
N ALA A 177 10.80 -3.52 -13.03
CA ALA A 177 9.97 -4.36 -12.16
C ALA A 177 9.80 -3.74 -10.76
N VAL A 178 10.87 -3.15 -10.21
CA VAL A 178 10.81 -2.45 -8.91
C VAL A 178 10.01 -1.16 -9.04
N LYS A 179 10.26 -0.37 -10.09
CA LYS A 179 9.50 0.86 -10.37
C LYS A 179 8.00 0.56 -10.57
N PHE A 180 7.65 -0.56 -11.19
CA PHE A 180 6.26 -0.99 -11.38
C PHE A 180 5.54 -1.18 -10.05
N ASN A 181 6.17 -1.87 -9.09
CA ASN A 181 5.64 -2.03 -7.73
C ASN A 181 5.42 -0.66 -7.05
N ILE A 182 6.39 0.24 -7.19
CA ILE A 182 6.34 1.61 -6.64
C ILE A 182 5.17 2.41 -7.24
N VAL A 183 5.01 2.39 -8.56
CA VAL A 183 3.93 3.10 -9.26
C VAL A 183 2.55 2.58 -8.86
N ASN A 184 2.40 1.26 -8.72
CA ASN A 184 1.13 0.66 -8.28
C ASN A 184 0.78 1.08 -6.86
N ALA A 185 1.75 1.08 -5.94
CA ALA A 185 1.54 1.52 -4.57
C ALA A 185 1.13 3.00 -4.49
N LEU A 186 1.80 3.90 -5.23
CA LEU A 186 1.43 5.32 -5.28
C LEU A 186 0.01 5.53 -5.83
N THR A 187 -0.38 4.72 -6.80
CA THR A 187 -1.75 4.72 -7.35
C THR A 187 -2.76 4.25 -6.32
N GLN A 188 -2.45 3.18 -5.57
CA GLN A 188 -3.29 2.65 -4.50
C GLN A 188 -3.48 3.66 -3.36
N THR A 189 -2.42 4.36 -2.95
CA THR A 189 -2.49 5.34 -1.86
C THR A 189 -3.17 6.65 -2.27
N GLY A 190 -3.35 6.88 -3.58
CA GLY A 190 -3.96 8.12 -4.06
C GLY A 190 -3.04 9.34 -3.93
N TYR A 191 -1.72 9.14 -3.79
CA TYR A 191 -0.78 10.21 -3.45
C TYR A 191 -0.45 11.11 -4.64
N SER A 192 -1.27 12.14 -4.86
CA SER A 192 -1.18 13.06 -6.01
C SER A 192 0.13 13.84 -6.08
N GLN A 193 0.81 14.07 -4.95
CA GLN A 193 2.12 14.72 -4.91
C GLN A 193 3.23 13.89 -5.60
N ALA A 194 2.96 12.62 -5.95
CA ALA A 194 3.86 11.81 -6.78
C ALA A 194 3.92 12.23 -8.26
N GLU A 195 2.99 13.08 -8.74
CA GLU A 195 2.89 13.45 -10.16
C GLU A 195 4.24 13.84 -10.81
N PRO A 196 5.08 14.71 -10.21
CA PRO A 196 6.36 15.09 -10.81
C PRO A 196 7.30 13.90 -11.02
N ALA A 197 7.35 12.97 -10.07
CA ALA A 197 8.20 11.78 -10.16
C ALA A 197 7.67 10.79 -11.21
N LEU A 198 6.34 10.63 -11.31
CA LEU A 198 5.69 9.81 -12.33
C LEU A 198 5.97 10.35 -13.75
N LEU A 199 5.83 11.67 -13.94
CA LEU A 199 6.13 12.34 -15.20
C LEU A 199 7.60 12.21 -15.59
N SER A 200 8.51 12.42 -14.62
CA SER A 200 9.95 12.25 -14.82
C SER A 200 10.30 10.81 -15.21
N THR A 201 9.67 9.82 -14.59
CA THR A 201 9.92 8.40 -14.92
C THR A 201 9.37 8.04 -16.30
N LEU A 202 8.21 8.57 -16.67
CA LEU A 202 7.62 8.32 -17.99
C LEU A 202 8.48 8.86 -19.14
N SER A 203 9.20 9.98 -18.92
CA SER A 203 10.07 10.58 -19.94
C SER A 203 11.40 9.84 -20.16
N GLN A 204 11.72 8.87 -19.29
CA GLN A 204 12.95 8.06 -19.36
C GLN A 204 12.83 6.84 -20.28
N ASN A 205 11.83 6.78 -21.16
CA ASN A 205 11.56 5.65 -22.07
C ASN A 205 11.52 4.28 -21.34
N PRO A 206 10.61 4.11 -20.35
CA PRO A 206 10.46 2.85 -19.64
C PRO A 206 9.94 1.74 -20.55
N SER A 207 10.02 0.49 -20.09
CA SER A 207 9.36 -0.67 -20.72
C SER A 207 7.86 -0.42 -20.92
N ALA A 208 7.25 -1.16 -21.85
CA ALA A 208 5.83 -1.03 -22.15
C ALA A 208 4.93 -1.26 -20.92
N GLU A 209 5.28 -2.23 -20.08
CA GLU A 209 4.56 -2.55 -18.85
C GLU A 209 4.62 -1.40 -17.84
N LEU A 210 5.82 -0.88 -17.55
CA LEU A 210 5.99 0.25 -16.66
C LEU A 210 5.36 1.54 -17.23
N SER A 211 5.47 1.76 -18.53
CA SER A 211 4.80 2.89 -19.21
C SER A 211 3.28 2.82 -19.00
N ASN A 212 2.68 1.63 -19.15
CA ASN A 212 1.25 1.44 -18.94
C ASN A 212 0.83 1.73 -17.48
N ALA A 213 1.62 1.27 -16.51
CA ALA A 213 1.40 1.57 -15.09
C ALA A 213 1.50 3.09 -14.81
N LEU A 214 2.52 3.76 -15.36
CA LEU A 214 2.71 5.21 -15.21
C LEU A 214 1.57 6.01 -15.83
N LEU A 215 1.11 5.65 -17.03
CA LEU A 215 -0.04 6.29 -17.66
C LEU A 215 -1.30 6.08 -16.82
N THR A 216 -1.52 4.89 -16.27
CA THR A 216 -2.64 4.59 -15.37
C THR A 216 -2.58 5.46 -14.11
N ALA A 217 -1.41 5.53 -13.46
CA ALA A 217 -1.17 6.37 -12.30
C ALA A 217 -1.42 7.86 -12.61
N LEU A 218 -0.90 8.37 -13.72
CA LEU A 218 -1.09 9.76 -14.14
C LEU A 218 -2.55 10.08 -14.51
N GLY A 219 -3.29 9.13 -15.06
CA GLY A 219 -4.74 9.28 -15.28
C GLY A 219 -5.52 9.43 -13.97
N SER A 220 -5.12 8.69 -12.95
CA SER A 220 -5.78 8.64 -11.64
C SER A 220 -5.30 9.71 -10.65
N LEU A 221 -4.05 10.16 -10.74
CA LEU A 221 -3.41 11.05 -9.77
C LEU A 221 -3.06 12.41 -10.35
N GLY A 222 -2.84 12.47 -11.67
CA GLY A 222 -2.30 13.64 -12.35
C GLY A 222 -3.23 14.85 -12.30
N SER A 223 -2.60 16.00 -12.53
CA SER A 223 -3.23 17.29 -12.72
C SER A 223 -3.21 17.64 -14.22
N ARG A 224 -3.43 18.92 -14.53
CA ARG A 224 -3.28 19.46 -15.89
C ARG A 224 -1.92 19.12 -16.52
N ASN A 225 -0.87 18.97 -15.71
CA ASN A 225 0.48 18.69 -16.21
C ASN A 225 0.58 17.31 -16.88
N ALA A 226 -0.23 16.33 -16.44
CA ALA A 226 -0.32 15.01 -17.07
C ALA A 226 -1.06 15.00 -18.41
N LEU A 227 -1.77 16.07 -18.79
CA LEU A 227 -2.61 16.09 -19.99
C LEU A 227 -1.81 15.79 -21.26
N ILE A 228 -0.73 16.54 -21.50
CA ILE A 228 0.02 16.43 -22.75
C ILE A 228 0.67 15.04 -22.90
N PRO A 229 1.36 14.48 -21.88
CA PRO A 229 1.86 13.11 -21.94
C PRO A 229 0.77 12.07 -22.21
N LEU A 230 -0.36 12.13 -21.51
CA LEU A 230 -1.46 11.18 -21.69
C LEU A 230 -2.11 11.30 -23.08
N LYS A 231 -2.33 12.53 -23.55
CA LYS A 231 -2.88 12.80 -24.89
C LYS A 231 -1.97 12.25 -25.98
N ASN A 232 -0.66 12.52 -25.89
CA ASN A 232 0.31 12.03 -26.87
C ASN A 232 0.35 10.49 -26.88
N ALA A 233 0.31 9.85 -25.71
CA ALA A 233 0.25 8.39 -25.61
C ALA A 233 -1.04 7.83 -26.24
N ALA A 234 -2.20 8.44 -25.98
CA ALA A 234 -3.47 8.05 -26.58
C ALA A 234 -3.48 8.24 -28.11
N GLN A 235 -2.93 9.35 -28.60
CA GLN A 235 -2.80 9.62 -30.04
C GLN A 235 -1.89 8.61 -30.74
N LYS A 236 -0.78 8.20 -30.11
CA LYS A 236 0.14 7.20 -30.67
C LYS A 236 -0.55 5.86 -30.96
N VAL A 237 -1.57 5.51 -30.18
CA VAL A 237 -2.38 4.30 -30.40
C VAL A 237 -3.71 4.59 -31.08
N ASN A 238 -3.84 5.75 -31.73
CA ASN A 238 -5.06 6.19 -32.43
C ASN A 238 -6.32 6.14 -31.55
N TYR A 239 -6.14 6.46 -30.27
CA TYR A 239 -7.17 6.36 -29.24
C TYR A 239 -7.86 4.98 -29.21
N SER A 240 -7.12 3.90 -29.48
CA SER A 240 -7.64 2.55 -29.38
C SER A 240 -7.70 2.10 -27.92
N TYR A 241 -8.66 1.22 -27.62
CA TYR A 241 -8.70 0.47 -26.37
C TYR A 241 -8.02 -0.87 -26.61
N GLN A 242 -6.90 -1.10 -25.93
CA GLN A 242 -6.13 -2.34 -26.03
C GLN A 242 -5.99 -2.94 -24.63
N LEU A 243 -6.04 -4.27 -24.52
CA LEU A 243 -5.94 -4.97 -23.25
C LEU A 243 -4.68 -4.59 -22.44
N ASN A 244 -3.58 -4.32 -23.15
CA ASN A 244 -2.26 -4.05 -22.55
C ASN A 244 -1.82 -2.59 -22.68
N ASN A 245 -2.74 -1.67 -23.04
CA ASN A 245 -2.42 -0.24 -23.15
C ASN A 245 -3.60 0.62 -22.71
N ASN A 246 -3.43 1.27 -21.57
CA ASN A 246 -4.42 2.12 -20.92
C ASN A 246 -4.32 3.58 -21.33
N ALA A 247 -3.50 3.97 -22.31
CA ALA A 247 -3.26 5.38 -22.66
C ALA A 247 -4.56 6.18 -22.91
N THR A 248 -5.46 5.63 -23.73
CA THR A 248 -6.78 6.24 -24.02
C THR A 248 -7.63 6.34 -22.77
N ALA A 249 -7.71 5.26 -21.98
CA ALA A 249 -8.50 5.22 -20.75
C ALA A 249 -7.97 6.21 -19.70
N SER A 250 -6.65 6.31 -19.53
CA SER A 250 -5.99 7.25 -18.62
C SER A 250 -6.21 8.69 -19.03
N TYR A 251 -6.07 9.03 -20.32
CA TYR A 251 -6.36 10.36 -20.84
C TYR A 251 -7.80 10.78 -20.54
N LEU A 252 -8.77 9.90 -20.81
CA LEU A 252 -10.18 10.16 -20.53
C LEU A 252 -10.47 10.24 -19.03
N SER A 253 -9.80 9.41 -18.20
CA SER A 253 -9.94 9.43 -16.75
C SER A 253 -9.45 10.75 -16.15
N LEU A 254 -8.32 11.27 -16.64
CA LEU A 254 -7.83 12.59 -16.26
C LEU A 254 -8.84 13.67 -16.63
N LEU A 255 -9.31 13.70 -17.89
CA LEU A 255 -10.29 14.69 -18.34
C LEU A 255 -11.57 14.66 -17.50
N LYS A 256 -12.06 13.45 -17.17
CA LYS A 256 -13.23 13.26 -16.31
C LYS A 256 -13.01 13.82 -14.90
N ARG A 257 -11.83 13.65 -14.31
CA ARG A 257 -11.50 14.26 -13.01
C ARG A 257 -11.44 15.79 -13.09
N LEU A 258 -11.01 16.33 -14.23
CA LEU A 258 -10.85 17.77 -14.44
C LEU A 258 -12.15 18.50 -14.81
N THR A 259 -13.29 17.80 -14.99
CA THR A 259 -14.56 18.41 -15.43
C THR A 259 -15.08 19.50 -14.49
N HIS A 260 -14.66 19.47 -13.21
CA HIS A 260 -15.07 20.45 -12.20
C HIS A 260 -13.96 21.45 -11.83
N THR A 261 -12.71 21.17 -12.19
CA THR A 261 -11.55 21.98 -11.77
C THR A 261 -10.89 22.75 -12.91
N ASP A 262 -10.97 22.26 -14.16
CA ASP A 262 -10.49 22.95 -15.35
C ASP A 262 -11.47 22.77 -16.53
N VAL A 263 -12.69 23.28 -16.33
CA VAL A 263 -13.82 23.16 -17.27
C VAL A 263 -13.43 23.56 -18.70
N LYS A 264 -12.76 24.71 -18.87
CA LYS A 264 -12.39 25.23 -20.20
C LYS A 264 -11.42 24.31 -20.92
N LEU A 265 -10.49 23.70 -20.18
CA LEU A 265 -9.58 22.72 -20.75
C LEU A 265 -10.32 21.47 -21.19
N VAL A 266 -11.18 20.93 -20.32
CA VAL A 266 -11.94 19.71 -20.64
C VAL A 266 -12.87 19.95 -21.83
N GLU A 267 -13.56 21.09 -21.89
CA GLU A 267 -14.40 21.46 -23.02
C GLU A 267 -13.60 21.50 -24.34
N LYS A 268 -12.42 22.13 -24.32
CA LYS A 268 -11.53 22.19 -25.49
C LYS A 268 -11.09 20.79 -25.93
N GLU A 269 -10.64 19.96 -25.00
CA GLU A 269 -10.12 18.63 -25.28
C GLU A 269 -11.23 17.66 -25.73
N ALA A 270 -12.41 17.70 -25.10
CA ALA A 270 -13.54 16.89 -25.47
C ALA A 270 -14.11 17.27 -26.84
N ASN A 271 -14.22 18.57 -27.17
CA ASN A 271 -14.61 19.00 -28.52
C ASN A 271 -13.57 18.58 -29.58
N GLY A 272 -12.28 18.67 -29.25
CA GLY A 272 -11.21 18.18 -30.12
C GLY A 272 -11.32 16.68 -30.40
N LEU A 273 -11.56 15.89 -29.35
CA LEU A 273 -11.76 14.44 -29.46
C LEU A 273 -13.04 14.10 -30.24
N LEU A 274 -14.14 14.82 -30.02
CA LEU A 274 -15.39 14.62 -30.75
C LEU A 274 -15.22 14.88 -32.25
N ASN A 275 -14.56 15.99 -32.62
CA ASN A 275 -14.28 16.31 -34.02
C ASN A 275 -13.40 15.25 -34.69
N PHE A 276 -12.40 14.73 -33.96
CA PHE A 276 -11.59 13.61 -34.43
C PHE A 276 -12.44 12.35 -34.62
N ALA A 277 -13.28 12.02 -33.65
CA ALA A 277 -14.14 10.84 -33.68
C ALA A 277 -15.16 10.87 -34.83
N ILE A 278 -15.76 12.02 -35.13
CA ILE A 278 -16.65 12.23 -36.29
C ILE A 278 -15.90 11.98 -37.60
N LYS A 279 -14.73 12.58 -37.77
CA LYS A 279 -13.92 12.41 -38.98
C LYS A 279 -13.48 10.96 -39.21
N GLN A 280 -13.20 10.23 -38.14
CA GLN A 280 -12.77 8.82 -38.19
C GLN A 280 -13.94 7.83 -38.11
N ASN A 281 -15.18 8.31 -38.03
CA ASN A 281 -16.38 7.51 -37.80
C ASN A 281 -16.26 6.52 -36.62
N ARG A 282 -15.73 7.00 -35.47
CA ARG A 282 -15.45 6.22 -34.26
C ARG A 282 -16.53 6.45 -33.19
N SER A 283 -17.59 5.66 -33.21
CA SER A 283 -18.72 5.79 -32.26
C SER A 283 -18.30 5.68 -30.80
N ASP A 284 -17.33 4.82 -30.48
CA ASP A 284 -16.76 4.67 -29.13
C ASP A 284 -16.19 5.99 -28.59
N LEU A 285 -15.45 6.72 -29.43
CA LEU A 285 -14.87 8.02 -29.05
C LEU A 285 -15.89 9.15 -29.07
N LYS A 286 -16.92 9.09 -29.93
CA LYS A 286 -18.06 10.02 -29.87
C LYS A 286 -18.76 9.92 -28.52
N VAL A 287 -19.03 8.69 -28.04
CA VAL A 287 -19.58 8.39 -26.72
C VAL A 287 -18.72 8.97 -25.60
N ALA A 288 -17.42 8.68 -25.61
CA ALA A 288 -16.51 9.18 -24.59
C ALA A 288 -16.45 10.72 -24.56
N ALA A 289 -16.32 11.36 -25.72
CA ALA A 289 -16.22 12.82 -25.82
C ALA A 289 -17.52 13.52 -25.41
N ALA A 290 -18.67 13.03 -25.86
CA ALA A 290 -19.97 13.56 -25.46
C ALA A 290 -20.22 13.36 -23.96
N GLY A 291 -19.85 12.22 -23.39
CA GLY A 291 -19.91 11.97 -21.96
C GLY A 291 -19.10 12.97 -21.14
N LEU A 292 -17.89 13.34 -21.61
CA LEU A 292 -17.08 14.39 -20.99
C LEU A 292 -17.77 15.76 -21.07
N LEU A 293 -18.32 16.12 -22.23
CA LEU A 293 -19.06 17.38 -22.40
C LEU A 293 -20.30 17.42 -21.48
N LEU A 294 -21.05 16.32 -21.37
CA LEU A 294 -22.23 16.23 -20.50
C LEU A 294 -21.88 16.33 -19.00
N ALA A 295 -20.69 15.87 -18.61
CA ALA A 295 -20.20 15.96 -17.23
C ALA A 295 -19.78 17.39 -16.84
N ILE A 296 -19.57 18.29 -17.82
CA ILE A 296 -19.30 19.71 -17.56
C ILE A 296 -20.63 20.41 -17.14
N PRO A 297 -20.70 21.02 -15.95
CA PRO A 297 -21.95 21.62 -15.45
C PRO A 297 -22.55 22.72 -16.33
N SER A 298 -21.70 23.47 -17.04
CA SER A 298 -22.10 24.61 -17.89
C SER A 298 -22.48 24.23 -19.31
N THR A 299 -22.45 22.95 -19.67
CA THR A 299 -22.76 22.51 -21.04
C THR A 299 -24.22 22.72 -21.39
N ASP A 300 -24.47 23.33 -22.55
CA ASP A 300 -25.79 23.36 -23.17
C ASP A 300 -26.13 21.97 -23.74
N LYS A 301 -26.86 21.20 -22.94
CA LYS A 301 -27.29 19.83 -23.26
C LYS A 301 -28.20 19.80 -24.49
N ASN A 302 -29.02 20.82 -24.72
CA ASN A 302 -29.93 20.88 -25.87
C ASN A 302 -29.13 21.05 -27.16
N LYS A 303 -28.11 21.91 -27.15
CA LYS A 303 -27.21 22.09 -28.29
C LYS A 303 -26.43 20.82 -28.61
N LEU A 304 -25.94 20.11 -27.58
CA LEU A 304 -25.24 18.85 -27.76
C LEU A 304 -26.15 17.76 -28.34
N LEU A 305 -27.38 17.64 -27.82
CA LEU A 305 -28.41 16.72 -28.33
C LEU A 305 -28.74 16.99 -29.80
N ASN A 306 -29.01 18.24 -30.13
CA ASN A 306 -29.31 18.65 -31.51
C ASN A 306 -28.16 18.35 -32.47
N SER A 307 -26.92 18.41 -32.00
CA SER A 307 -25.75 18.08 -32.81
C SER A 307 -25.64 16.58 -33.07
N ALA A 308 -25.96 15.74 -32.08
CA ALA A 308 -26.00 14.28 -32.24
C ALA A 308 -27.11 13.79 -33.16
N LEU A 309 -28.30 14.39 -33.04
CA LEU A 309 -29.40 14.08 -33.94
C LEU A 309 -29.05 14.38 -35.40
N LYS A 310 -28.24 15.41 -35.65
CA LYS A 310 -27.74 15.74 -36.99
C LYS A 310 -26.65 14.79 -37.49
N ASP A 311 -25.80 14.29 -36.61
CA ASP A 311 -24.76 13.31 -36.93
C ASP A 311 -25.34 11.90 -37.19
N GLY A 312 -26.55 11.62 -36.68
CA GLY A 312 -27.28 10.36 -36.89
C GLY A 312 -26.85 9.21 -35.97
N ASP A 313 -25.83 9.43 -35.12
CA ASP A 313 -25.36 8.45 -34.12
C ASP A 313 -25.85 8.87 -32.73
N ILE A 314 -27.02 8.38 -32.33
CA ILE A 314 -27.65 8.74 -31.04
C ILE A 314 -27.00 7.96 -29.88
N ALA A 315 -26.13 6.97 -30.16
CA ALA A 315 -25.59 6.06 -29.15
C ALA A 315 -24.74 6.79 -28.08
N TYR A 316 -24.20 7.97 -28.40
CA TYR A 316 -23.40 8.76 -27.46
C TYR A 316 -24.19 9.62 -26.48
N LEU A 317 -25.52 9.58 -26.50
CA LEU A 317 -26.40 10.30 -25.57
C LEU A 317 -27.24 9.39 -24.66
N ALA A 318 -27.09 8.06 -24.78
CA ALA A 318 -27.98 7.07 -24.18
C ALA A 318 -27.50 6.48 -22.83
N ARG A 319 -26.58 7.13 -22.10
CA ARG A 319 -26.10 6.65 -20.79
C ARG A 319 -25.91 7.76 -19.77
#